data_AF-W2HPN3-F1
#
_entry.id   AF-W2HPN3-F1
#
_cell.length_a   1.000
_cell.length_b   1.000
_cell.length_c   1.000
_cell.angle_alpha   90.00
_cell.angle_beta   90.00
_cell.angle_gamma   90.00
#
_symmetry.space_group_name_H-M   'P 1'
#
loop_
_entity.id
_entity.type
_entity.pdbx_description
1 polymer ?
#
loop_
_entity_poly.entity_id
_entity_poly.type
_entity_poly.pdbx_seq_one_letter_code
_entity_poly.pdbx_strand_id
1 'polypeptide(L)'
;MATVPVRRTPGRPPARRLALTTESNEDGFYEVDRLVRLFLKRPGQPLQWKVVGNFNVAPDQTAESNSVIGDVIAVWHSGGVYKWSVRFGDCSVHDYEAEQQARAVNRAHNLHIRVTN
;
A
#
# COMPACT_ATOMS: atom_id res chain seq x y z
N MET A 1 56.46 10.81 -19.77
CA MET A 1 55.46 11.24 -18.77
C MET A 1 54.45 10.10 -18.62
N ALA A 2 54.44 9.43 -17.47
CA ALA A 2 53.65 8.21 -17.24
C ALA A 2 52.62 8.47 -16.15
N THR A 3 51.33 8.37 -16.48
CA THR A 3 50.21 8.60 -15.57
C THR A 3 49.91 7.31 -14.80
N VAL A 4 50.01 7.37 -13.47
CA VAL A 4 49.72 6.23 -12.57
C VAL A 4 48.21 5.95 -12.55
N PRO A 5 47.75 4.70 -12.72
CA PRO A 5 46.33 4.40 -12.62
C PRO A 5 45.91 4.39 -11.14
N VAL A 6 44.95 5.24 -10.79
CA VAL A 6 44.33 5.30 -9.46
C VAL A 6 43.58 3.99 -9.19
N ARG A 7 44.08 3.19 -8.24
CA ARG A 7 43.38 2.02 -7.71
C ARG A 7 42.28 2.51 -6.75
N ARG A 8 41.01 2.25 -7.07
CA ARG A 8 39.88 2.47 -6.14
C ARG A 8 40.00 1.48 -4.97
N THR A 9 39.89 1.99 -3.75
CA THR A 9 39.95 1.21 -2.51
C THR A 9 38.89 0.11 -2.53
N PRO A 10 39.26 -1.18 -2.35
CA PRO A 10 38.30 -2.27 -2.30
C PRO A 10 37.57 -2.17 -0.96
N GLY A 11 36.26 -1.96 -1.00
CA GLY A 11 35.46 -1.97 0.23
C GLY A 11 34.24 -1.06 0.26
N ARG A 12 33.96 -0.25 -0.77
CA ARG A 12 32.65 0.40 -0.84
C ARG A 12 31.65 -0.64 -1.36
N PRO A 13 30.69 -1.13 -0.55
CA PRO A 13 29.60 -1.93 -1.08
C PRO A 13 28.94 -1.10 -2.19
N PRO A 14 28.53 -1.71 -3.31
CA PRO A 14 27.72 -1.00 -4.29
C PRO A 14 26.57 -0.35 -3.52
N ALA A 15 26.33 0.94 -3.75
CA ALA A 15 25.26 1.68 -3.10
C ALA A 15 24.01 0.80 -3.14
N ARG A 16 23.55 0.36 -1.95
CA ARG A 16 22.31 -0.41 -1.84
C ARG A 16 21.29 0.39 -2.65
N ARG A 17 20.66 -0.25 -3.65
CA ARG A 17 19.55 0.34 -4.39
C ARG A 17 18.63 1.01 -3.37
N LEU A 18 18.45 2.34 -3.47
CA LEU A 18 17.45 3.02 -2.66
C LEU A 18 16.13 2.30 -2.89
N ALA A 19 15.43 1.98 -1.80
CA ALA A 19 14.12 1.31 -1.81
C ALA A 19 13.01 2.14 -2.52
N LEU A 20 13.36 3.30 -3.05
CA LEU A 20 12.54 4.16 -3.88
C LEU A 20 12.90 3.94 -5.35
N THR A 21 12.72 2.71 -5.84
CA THR A 21 12.34 2.58 -7.25
C THR A 21 10.84 2.79 -7.24
N THR A 22 10.45 4.07 -7.31
CA THR A 22 9.12 4.48 -7.72
C THR A 22 8.93 3.93 -9.14
N GLU A 23 8.47 2.70 -9.25
CA GLU A 23 7.80 2.19 -10.45
C GLU A 23 6.44 2.91 -10.54
N SER A 24 6.49 4.23 -10.68
CA SER A 24 5.34 5.14 -10.74
C SER A 24 4.69 5.15 -12.12
N ASN A 25 4.79 4.07 -12.89
CA ASN A 25 4.34 4.08 -14.28
C ASN A 25 3.92 2.72 -14.86
N GLU A 26 3.47 1.79 -14.03
CA GLU A 26 2.72 0.64 -14.56
C GLU A 26 1.22 0.89 -14.34
N ASP A 27 0.54 1.38 -15.38
CA ASP A 27 -0.91 1.24 -15.50
C ASP A 27 -1.28 -0.21 -15.11
N GLY A 28 -2.04 -0.37 -14.02
CA GLY A 28 -2.41 -1.69 -13.48
C GLY A 28 -1.60 -2.20 -12.28
N PHE A 29 -0.64 -1.45 -11.72
CA PHE A 29 0.00 -1.83 -10.44
C PHE A 29 -1.02 -2.01 -9.31
N TYR A 30 -2.03 -1.14 -9.28
CA TYR A 30 -3.11 -1.15 -8.30
C TYR A 30 -4.33 -1.97 -8.74
N GLU A 31 -4.20 -2.82 -9.77
CA GLU A 31 -5.28 -3.75 -10.13
C GLU A 31 -5.60 -4.69 -8.96
N VAL A 32 -6.89 -4.92 -8.70
CA VAL A 32 -7.35 -5.67 -7.52
C VAL A 32 -6.76 -7.07 -7.49
N ASP A 33 -6.76 -7.80 -8.61
CA ASP A 33 -6.21 -9.16 -8.69
C ASP A 33 -4.70 -9.21 -8.41
N ARG A 34 -3.97 -8.20 -8.88
CA ARG A 34 -2.52 -8.08 -8.64
C ARG A 34 -2.24 -7.75 -7.18
N LEU A 35 -3.01 -6.84 -6.59
CA LEU A 35 -2.92 -6.47 -5.18
C LEU A 35 -3.25 -7.66 -4.26
N VAL A 36 -4.29 -8.44 -4.56
CA VAL A 36 -4.63 -9.66 -3.81
C VAL A 36 -3.45 -10.63 -3.82
N ARG A 37 -2.87 -10.91 -4.99
CA ARG A 37 -1.69 -11.79 -5.09
C ARG A 37 -0.50 -11.23 -4.32
N LEU A 38 -0.29 -9.92 -4.35
CA LEU A 38 0.79 -9.24 -3.62
C LEU A 38 0.59 -9.33 -2.11
N PHE A 39 -0.63 -9.15 -1.61
CA PHE A 39 -0.97 -9.26 -0.20
C PHE A 39 -0.82 -10.69 0.33
N LEU A 40 -1.24 -11.69 -0.45
CA LEU A 40 -1.05 -13.09 -0.10
C LEU A 40 0.44 -13.49 -0.10
N LYS A 41 1.23 -12.96 -1.04
CA LYS A 41 2.67 -13.23 -1.12
C LYS A 41 3.48 -12.48 -0.06
N ARG A 42 3.07 -11.26 0.30
CA ARG A 42 3.74 -10.36 1.24
C ARG A 42 2.70 -9.63 2.10
N PRO A 43 2.22 -10.27 3.19
CA PRO A 43 1.16 -9.71 4.01
C PRO A 43 1.55 -8.43 4.76
N GLY A 44 2.85 -8.20 4.99
CA GLY A 44 3.36 -6.97 5.60
C GLY A 44 3.56 -5.80 4.63
N GLN A 45 3.50 -6.02 3.31
CA GLN A 45 3.69 -4.97 2.32
C GLN A 45 2.68 -3.81 2.44
N PRO A 46 1.37 -4.06 2.67
CA PRO A 46 0.38 -2.99 2.80
C PRO A 46 0.35 -2.31 4.17
N LEU A 47 1.26 -2.63 5.10
CA LEU A 47 1.32 -1.92 6.38
C LEU A 47 1.63 -0.43 6.14
N GLN A 48 0.96 0.44 6.88
CA GLN A 48 1.05 1.90 6.75
C GLN A 48 0.55 2.47 5.41
N TRP A 49 -0.11 1.66 4.58
CA TRP A 49 -0.73 2.18 3.36
C TRP A 49 -2.01 2.93 3.71
N LYS A 50 -2.31 3.94 2.89
CA LYS A 50 -3.58 4.65 2.93
C LYS A 50 -4.60 3.91 2.08
N VAL A 51 -5.78 3.69 2.65
CA VAL A 51 -6.91 3.07 1.98
C VAL A 51 -8.13 3.96 2.09
N VAL A 52 -9.09 3.77 1.19
CA VAL A 52 -10.38 4.47 1.27
C VAL A 52 -11.48 3.45 1.56
N GLY A 53 -12.12 3.64 2.71
CA GLY A 53 -13.34 2.92 3.07
C GLY A 53 -14.57 3.68 2.60
N ASN A 54 -15.51 3.00 1.97
CA ASN A 54 -16.84 3.56 1.72
C ASN A 54 -17.73 3.12 2.87
N PHE A 55 -18.13 4.06 3.73
CA PHE A 55 -19.21 3.84 4.68
C PHE A 55 -20.51 4.28 4.02
N ASN A 56 -21.42 3.33 3.81
CA ASN A 56 -22.78 3.63 3.36
C ASN A 56 -23.54 4.20 4.57
N VAL A 57 -23.47 5.51 4.76
CA VAL A 57 -24.42 6.20 5.64
C VAL A 57 -25.76 6.21 4.89
N ALA A 58 -26.84 5.88 5.60
CA ALA A 58 -28.18 5.65 5.06
C ALA A 58 -28.67 6.75 4.09
N PRO A 59 -29.55 6.42 3.12
CA PRO A 59 -29.91 7.27 2.00
C PRO A 59 -30.95 8.32 2.39
N ASP A 60 -30.55 9.32 3.16
CA ASP A 60 -31.28 10.58 3.26
C ASP A 60 -30.45 11.66 2.56
N GLN A 61 -30.79 11.84 1.28
CA GLN A 61 -30.49 13.02 0.47
C GLN A 61 -29.00 13.37 0.31
N THR A 62 -28.54 13.14 -0.93
CA THR A 62 -27.18 13.39 -1.47
C THR A 62 -26.25 12.21 -1.23
N ALA A 63 -26.05 11.42 -2.28
CA ALA A 63 -25.08 10.34 -2.36
C ALA A 63 -23.65 10.90 -2.38
N GLU A 64 -23.28 11.68 -1.36
CA GLU A 64 -21.89 11.97 -1.07
C GLU A 64 -21.32 10.68 -0.47
N SER A 65 -20.67 9.90 -1.33
CA SER A 65 -19.84 8.78 -0.91
C SER A 65 -18.72 9.36 -0.06
N ASN A 66 -18.97 9.56 1.24
CA ASN A 66 -17.99 10.06 2.18
C ASN A 66 -16.86 9.05 2.23
N SER A 67 -15.83 9.35 1.43
CA SER A 67 -14.65 8.53 1.23
C SER A 67 -13.76 8.79 2.42
N VAL A 68 -13.82 7.91 3.41
CA VAL A 68 -13.03 8.06 4.62
C VAL A 68 -11.66 7.42 4.39
N ILE A 69 -10.62 8.22 4.57
CA ILE A 69 -9.23 7.74 4.49
C ILE A 69 -8.92 6.99 5.78
N GLY A 70 -8.45 5.77 5.65
CA GLY A 70 -7.95 4.95 6.75
C GLY A 70 -6.50 4.54 6.52
N ASP A 71 -5.80 4.24 7.61
CA ASP A 71 -4.44 3.75 7.61
C ASP A 71 -4.41 2.27 7.99
N VAL A 72 -3.67 1.46 7.24
CA VAL A 72 -3.45 0.05 7.59
C VAL A 72 -2.48 -0.04 8.76
N ILE A 73 -2.99 -0.41 9.93
CA ILE A 73 -2.23 -0.42 11.19
C ILE A 73 -1.63 -1.79 11.52
N ALA A 74 -2.27 -2.88 11.07
CA ALA A 74 -1.85 -4.22 11.45
C ALA A 74 -2.24 -5.25 10.40
N VAL A 75 -1.55 -6.38 10.44
CA VAL A 75 -1.91 -7.59 9.72
C VAL A 75 -1.83 -8.76 10.69
N TRP A 76 -2.80 -9.66 10.62
CA TRP A 76 -2.76 -10.90 11.35
C TRP A 76 -3.38 -12.03 10.54
N HIS A 77 -3.14 -13.24 11.01
CA HIS A 77 -3.61 -14.45 10.37
C HIS A 77 -4.60 -15.14 11.32
N SER A 78 -5.81 -15.38 10.85
CA SER A 78 -6.86 -16.05 11.62
C SER A 78 -7.60 -17.05 10.74
N GLY A 79 -7.68 -18.31 11.19
CA GLY A 79 -8.43 -19.36 10.50
C GLY A 79 -7.93 -19.70 9.08
N GLY A 80 -6.65 -19.48 8.77
CA GLY A 80 -6.11 -19.72 7.42
C GLY A 80 -6.21 -18.51 6.47
N VAL A 81 -6.72 -17.38 6.96
CA VAL A 81 -6.92 -16.16 6.17
C VAL A 81 -6.14 -15.01 6.78
N TYR A 82 -5.44 -14.24 5.93
CA TYR A 82 -4.83 -12.97 6.33
C TYR A 82 -5.88 -11.87 6.39
N LYS A 83 -5.88 -11.12 7.49
CA LYS A 83 -6.74 -9.96 7.72
C LYS A 83 -5.88 -8.74 8.00
N TRP A 84 -6.24 -7.62 7.37
CA TRP A 84 -5.61 -6.32 7.55
C TRP A 84 -6.53 -5.42 8.34
N SER A 85 -5.99 -4.77 9.34
CA SER A 85 -6.75 -3.89 10.20
C SER A 85 -6.47 -2.46 9.80
N VAL A 86 -7.55 -1.74 9.52
CA VAL A 86 -7.53 -0.37 9.05
C VAL A 86 -8.15 0.51 10.10
N ARG A 87 -7.40 1.50 10.53
CA ARG A 87 -7.87 2.55 11.44
C ARG A 87 -8.33 3.74 10.62
N PHE A 88 -9.58 4.15 10.83
CA PHE A 88 -10.15 5.35 10.24
C PHE A 88 -10.01 6.55 11.20
N GLY A 89 -10.23 7.76 10.66
CA GLY A 89 -10.07 9.02 11.41
C GLY A 89 -10.99 9.15 12.63
N ASP A 90 -12.11 8.42 12.67
CA ASP A 90 -13.04 8.31 13.79
C ASP A 90 -12.56 7.36 14.92
N CYS A 91 -11.31 6.89 14.83
CA CYS A 91 -10.74 5.86 15.68
C CYS A 91 -11.42 4.48 15.56
N SER A 92 -12.34 4.29 14.60
CA SER A 92 -12.87 2.96 14.31
C SER A 92 -11.78 2.10 13.64
N VAL A 93 -11.77 0.82 14.00
CA VAL A 93 -10.86 -0.16 13.41
C VAL A 93 -11.72 -1.22 12.72
N HIS A 94 -11.45 -1.44 11.45
CA HIS A 94 -12.15 -2.44 10.65
C HIS A 94 -11.15 -3.43 10.06
N ASP A 95 -11.56 -4.69 10.04
CA ASP A 95 -10.76 -5.78 9.50
C ASP A 95 -11.21 -6.08 8.07
N TYR A 96 -10.24 -6.04 7.17
CA TYR A 96 -10.41 -6.33 5.76
C TYR A 96 -9.69 -7.61 5.37
N GLU A 97 -10.34 -8.42 4.55
CA GLU A 97 -9.69 -9.52 3.86
C GLU A 97 -8.91 -9.02 2.63
N ALA A 98 -8.13 -9.90 2.00
CA ALA A 98 -7.21 -9.52 0.92
C ALA A 98 -7.91 -8.79 -0.23
N GLU A 99 -9.08 -9.28 -0.64
CA GLU A 99 -9.85 -8.68 -1.74
C GLU A 99 -10.46 -7.33 -1.34
N GLN A 100 -11.01 -7.23 -0.13
CA GLN A 100 -11.59 -5.98 0.36
C GLN A 100 -10.52 -4.90 0.53
N GLN A 101 -9.37 -5.29 1.08
CA GLN A 101 -8.19 -4.45 1.21
C GLN A 101 -7.69 -3.97 -0.17
N ALA A 102 -7.66 -4.85 -1.16
CA ALA A 102 -7.21 -4.53 -2.52
C ALA A 102 -8.15 -3.54 -3.21
N ARG A 103 -9.47 -3.72 -3.06
CA ARG A 103 -10.48 -2.79 -3.55
C ARG A 103 -10.33 -1.42 -2.87
N ALA A 104 -10.09 -1.38 -1.56
CA ALA A 104 -9.91 -0.13 -0.81
C ALA A 104 -8.64 0.64 -1.22
N VAL A 105 -7.54 -0.07 -1.49
CA VAL A 105 -6.31 0.50 -2.05
C VAL A 105 -6.51 0.99 -3.48
N ASN A 106 -7.14 0.20 -4.34
CA ASN A 106 -7.44 0.59 -5.73
C ASN A 106 -8.29 1.87 -5.78
N ARG A 107 -9.28 2.00 -4.89
CA ARG A 107 -10.07 3.23 -4.75
C ARG A 107 -9.24 4.42 -4.31
N ALA A 108 -8.37 4.25 -3.31
CA ALA A 108 -7.45 5.32 -2.88
C ALA A 108 -6.61 5.81 -4.07
N HIS A 109 -6.08 4.89 -4.88
CA HIS A 109 -5.36 5.21 -6.09
C HIS A 109 -6.24 5.96 -7.13
N ASN A 110 -7.45 5.48 -7.42
CA ASN A 110 -8.37 6.13 -8.38
C ASN A 110 -8.79 7.54 -7.94
N LEU A 111 -8.84 7.79 -6.63
CA LEU A 111 -9.08 9.11 -6.04
C LEU A 111 -7.82 9.99 -5.99
N HIS A 112 -6.72 9.56 -6.63
CA HIS A 112 -5.42 10.24 -6.63
C HIS A 112 -4.84 10.47 -5.23
N ILE A 113 -5.25 9.65 -4.25
CA ILE A 113 -4.69 9.65 -2.91
C ILE A 113 -3.41 8.83 -2.95
N ARG A 114 -2.34 9.42 -2.43
CA ARG A 114 -1.05 8.74 -2.31
C ARG A 114 -1.18 7.57 -1.32
N VAL A 115 -1.17 6.35 -1.86
CA VAL A 115 -1.34 5.09 -1.11
C VAL A 115 -0.15 4.82 -0.18
N THR A 116 1.07 5.10 -0.63
CA THR A 116 2.29 4.85 0.14
C THR A 116 2.72 6.10 0.90
N ASN A 117 3.02 5.96 2.19
CA ASN A 117 3.64 7.03 2.99
C ASN A 117 4.99 7.45 2.39
#